data_AF-A0A7X9A8V3-F1
#
_entry.id   AF-A0A7X9A8V3-F1
#
_cell.length_a   1.000
_cell.length_b   1.000
_cell.length_c   1.000
_cell.angle_alpha   90.00
_cell.angle_beta   90.00
_cell.angle_gamma   90.00
#
_symmetry.space_group_name_H-M   'P 1'
#
loop_
_entity.id
_entity.type
_entity.pdbx_description
1 polymer ?
#
loop_
_entity_poly.entity_id
_entity_poly.type
_entity_poly.pdbx_seq_one_letter_code
_entity_poly.pdbx_strand_id
1 'polypeptide(L)'
;MMECDVPEMNQDAMTNGDLHKVGVIGEWESIVAFRALGLSVADARTAETALAQLNTWAKEGYAVIFLTEALAEIMGDVLVPWRLRVLPAVIIIPSSGKTPYLGRGELRAAVSKATGIDLIGQRRKIQEEQSVDTEPDSESSDEC
;
A
#
# COMPACT_ATOMS: atom_id res chain seq x y z
N MET A 1 -27.34 -13.13 -11.79
CA MET A 1 -26.20 -13.34 -12.70
C MET A 1 -25.79 -11.94 -13.14
N MET A 2 -24.73 -11.38 -12.55
CA MET A 2 -24.36 -9.97 -12.77
C MET A 2 -23.45 -9.95 -14.00
N GLU A 3 -23.98 -9.46 -15.12
CA GLU A 3 -23.21 -9.25 -16.33
C GLU A 3 -22.05 -8.29 -16.01
N CYS A 4 -20.83 -8.82 -15.97
CA CYS A 4 -19.64 -8.02 -16.12
C CYS A 4 -19.64 -7.52 -17.56
N ASP A 5 -20.32 -6.40 -17.78
CA ASP A 5 -20.23 -5.64 -19.01
C ASP A 5 -18.77 -5.14 -19.10
N VAL A 6 -17.95 -5.85 -19.87
CA VAL A 6 -16.58 -5.44 -20.14
C VAL A 6 -16.71 -4.31 -21.15
N PRO A 7 -16.48 -3.04 -20.77
CA PRO A 7 -16.71 -1.93 -21.66
C PRO A 7 -15.88 -2.12 -22.93
N GLU A 8 -16.57 -2.00 -24.07
CA GLU A 8 -16.00 -2.20 -25.40
C GLU A 8 -14.74 -1.36 -25.56
N MET A 9 -13.67 -2.01 -26.04
CA MET A 9 -12.35 -1.40 -26.26
C MET A 9 -12.47 -0.20 -27.19
N ASN A 10 -12.36 1.00 -26.63
CA ASN A 10 -12.20 2.20 -27.43
C ASN A 10 -10.75 2.29 -27.95
N GLN A 11 -10.55 1.88 -29.21
CA GLN A 11 -9.26 1.96 -29.91
C GLN A 11 -8.78 3.42 -30.08
N ASP A 12 -9.67 4.41 -30.00
CA ASP A 12 -9.32 5.82 -30.12
C ASP A 12 -8.53 6.36 -28.91
N ALA A 13 -8.61 5.67 -27.76
CA ALA A 13 -7.78 6.02 -26.60
C ALA A 13 -6.30 5.64 -26.80
N MET A 14 -5.98 4.74 -27.73
CA MET A 14 -4.61 4.23 -27.96
C MET A 14 -3.88 4.95 -29.11
N THR A 15 -4.58 5.69 -29.97
CA THR A 15 -4.05 6.18 -31.26
C THR A 15 -3.76 7.68 -31.30
N ASN A 16 -4.26 8.46 -30.35
CA ASN A 16 -3.77 9.82 -30.13
C ASN A 16 -2.60 9.74 -29.15
N GLY A 17 -1.49 10.41 -29.45
CA GLY A 17 -0.31 10.52 -28.58
C GLY A 17 -0.55 11.30 -27.29
N ASP A 18 -1.73 11.14 -26.69
CA ASP A 18 -2.17 11.82 -25.49
C ASP A 18 -1.57 11.11 -24.28
N LEU A 19 -0.87 11.88 -23.43
CA LEU A 19 -0.38 11.39 -22.15
C LEU A 19 -1.52 10.75 -21.37
N HIS A 20 -1.48 9.43 -21.22
CA HIS A 20 -2.37 8.78 -20.28
C HIS A 20 -2.09 9.28 -18.86
N LYS A 21 -3.14 9.75 -18.18
CA LYS A 21 -3.02 10.29 -16.84
C LYS A 21 -2.74 9.17 -15.84
N VAL A 22 -1.90 9.47 -14.86
CA VAL A 22 -1.56 8.57 -13.75
C VAL A 22 -2.02 9.22 -12.46
N GLY A 23 -2.73 8.46 -11.64
CA GLY A 23 -3.34 8.93 -10.40
C GLY A 23 -2.96 8.11 -9.18
N VAL A 24 -3.06 8.70 -8.00
CA VAL A 24 -2.88 8.05 -6.70
C VAL A 24 -4.07 8.38 -5.80
N ILE A 25 -4.71 7.36 -5.22
CA ILE A 25 -5.82 7.46 -4.28
C ILE A 25 -5.37 6.88 -2.94
N GLY A 26 -5.56 7.61 -1.85
CA GLY A 26 -5.10 7.19 -0.53
C GLY A 26 -5.33 8.24 0.55
N GLU A 27 -4.76 7.99 1.73
CA GLU A 27 -4.72 8.98 2.79
C GLU A 27 -3.70 10.08 2.46
N TRP A 28 -4.08 11.35 2.64
CA TRP A 28 -3.25 12.52 2.35
C TRP A 28 -1.78 12.39 2.78
N GLU A 29 -1.53 11.88 3.99
CA GLU A 29 -0.17 11.74 4.55
C GLU A 29 0.70 10.76 3.73
N SER A 30 0.08 9.77 3.09
CA SER A 30 0.75 8.75 2.28
C SER A 30 1.00 9.20 0.85
N ILE A 31 0.13 10.05 0.30
CA ILE A 31 0.05 10.29 -1.15
C ILE A 31 0.51 11.68 -1.59
N VAL A 32 0.63 12.64 -0.68
CA VAL A 32 0.96 14.04 -1.04
C VAL A 32 2.28 14.18 -1.81
N ALA A 33 3.27 13.34 -1.51
CA ALA A 33 4.57 13.36 -2.17
C ALA A 33 4.49 13.06 -3.67
N PHE A 34 3.50 12.27 -4.11
CA PHE A 34 3.32 11.94 -5.52
C PHE A 34 2.89 13.15 -6.38
N ARG A 35 2.31 14.19 -5.78
CA ARG A 35 2.01 15.45 -6.49
C ARG A 35 3.27 16.12 -7.01
N ALA A 36 4.39 16.03 -6.28
CA ALA A 36 5.66 16.60 -6.69
C ALA A 36 6.25 15.90 -7.93
N LEU A 37 5.85 14.65 -8.16
CA LEU A 37 6.23 13.85 -9.33
C LEU A 37 5.29 14.08 -10.53
N GLY A 38 4.28 14.94 -10.40
CA GLY A 38 3.32 15.24 -11.46
C GLY A 38 2.17 14.25 -11.59
N LEU A 39 1.96 13.38 -10.59
CA LEU A 39 0.79 12.49 -10.56
C LEU A 39 -0.43 13.24 -10.01
N SER A 40 -1.61 12.89 -10.49
CA SER A 40 -2.87 13.33 -9.88
C SER A 40 -3.05 12.63 -8.53
N VAL A 41 -3.51 13.35 -7.52
CA VAL A 41 -3.66 12.82 -6.17
C VAL A 41 -5.05 13.12 -5.66
N ALA A 42 -5.72 12.10 -5.11
CA ALA A 42 -7.05 12.21 -4.53
C ALA A 42 -7.04 11.62 -3.11
N ASP A 43 -7.36 12.46 -2.13
CA ASP A 43 -7.51 12.03 -0.73
C ASP A 43 -8.82 11.26 -0.57
N ALA A 44 -8.73 10.04 -0.05
CA ALA A 44 -9.88 9.19 0.26
C ALA A 44 -9.57 8.36 1.49
N ARG A 45 -10.58 8.19 2.36
CA ARG A 45 -10.47 7.42 3.61
C ARG A 45 -11.55 6.37 3.78
N THR A 46 -12.48 6.27 2.84
CA THR A 46 -13.60 5.32 2.87
C THR A 46 -13.73 4.59 1.53
N ALA A 47 -14.37 3.42 1.52
CA ALA A 47 -14.60 2.68 0.29
C ALA A 47 -15.47 3.46 -0.71
N GLU A 48 -16.46 4.21 -0.24
CA GLU A 48 -17.39 4.97 -1.07
C GLU A 48 -16.66 6.11 -1.79
N THR A 49 -15.83 6.85 -1.06
CA THR A 49 -15.05 7.97 -1.62
C THR A 49 -14.01 7.45 -2.62
N ALA A 50 -13.31 6.37 -2.30
CA ALA A 50 -12.36 5.73 -3.21
C ALA A 50 -13.04 5.19 -4.48
N LEU A 51 -14.20 4.54 -4.35
CA LEU A 51 -14.94 3.99 -5.50
C LEU A 51 -15.50 5.10 -6.40
N ALA A 52 -16.02 6.18 -5.83
CA ALA A 52 -16.50 7.32 -6.60
C ALA A 52 -15.34 7.94 -7.42
N GLN A 53 -14.16 8.06 -6.80
CA GLN A 53 -12.98 8.58 -7.47
C GLN A 53 -12.47 7.65 -8.58
N LEU A 54 -12.41 6.35 -8.34
CA LEU A 54 -12.04 5.35 -9.36
C LEU A 54 -12.95 5.42 -10.59
N ASN A 55 -14.27 5.49 -10.38
CA ASN A 55 -15.23 5.63 -11.47
C ASN A 55 -15.05 6.93 -12.25
N THR A 56 -14.71 8.02 -11.57
CA THR A 56 -14.44 9.32 -12.19
C THR A 56 -13.19 9.26 -13.06
N TRP A 57 -12.08 8.76 -12.52
CA TRP A 57 -10.82 8.62 -13.25
C TRP A 57 -10.86 7.59 -14.38
N ALA A 58 -11.67 6.55 -14.25
CA ALA A 58 -11.94 5.62 -15.35
C ALA A 58 -12.60 6.33 -16.55
N LYS A 59 -13.57 7.22 -16.30
CA LYS A 59 -14.22 8.02 -17.35
C LYS A 59 -13.30 9.08 -17.94
N GLU A 60 -12.36 9.60 -17.15
CA GLU A 60 -11.36 10.59 -17.58
C GLU A 60 -10.18 9.98 -18.35
N GLY A 61 -10.15 8.66 -18.56
CA GLY A 61 -9.13 7.98 -19.36
C GLY A 61 -7.77 7.84 -18.65
N TYR A 62 -7.75 7.69 -17.33
CA TYR A 62 -6.53 7.35 -16.61
C TYR A 62 -6.03 5.96 -17.02
N ALA A 63 -4.73 5.81 -17.23
CA ALA A 63 -4.16 4.49 -17.52
C ALA A 63 -3.82 3.72 -16.26
N VAL A 64 -3.23 4.39 -15.27
CA VAL A 64 -2.76 3.75 -14.03
C VAL A 64 -3.29 4.52 -12.83
N ILE A 65 -3.87 3.79 -11.89
CA ILE A 65 -4.34 4.33 -10.62
C ILE A 65 -3.67 3.54 -9.50
N PHE A 66 -2.83 4.20 -8.72
CA PHE A 66 -2.30 3.65 -7.49
C PHE A 66 -3.32 3.81 -6.37
N LEU A 67 -3.53 2.76 -5.58
CA LEU A 67 -4.44 2.75 -4.44
C LEU A 67 -3.66 2.32 -3.20
N THR A 68 -3.82 3.02 -2.08
CA THR A 68 -3.15 2.59 -0.85
C THR A 68 -3.71 1.27 -0.31
N GLU A 69 -2.84 0.47 0.33
CA GLU A 69 -3.18 -0.84 0.94
C GLU A 69 -4.32 -0.71 1.94
N ALA A 70 -4.32 0.35 2.76
CA ALA A 70 -5.37 0.63 3.71
C ALA A 70 -6.75 0.82 3.05
N LEU A 71 -6.82 1.50 1.90
CA LEU A 71 -8.07 1.62 1.15
C LEU A 71 -8.46 0.31 0.48
N ALA A 72 -7.49 -0.42 -0.08
CA ALA A 72 -7.75 -1.71 -0.70
C ALA A 72 -8.36 -2.72 0.29
N GLU A 73 -7.90 -2.71 1.54
CA GLU A 73 -8.44 -3.54 2.62
C GLU A 73 -9.91 -3.19 2.93
N ILE A 74 -10.24 -1.91 3.02
CA ILE A 74 -11.61 -1.43 3.28
C ILE A 74 -12.54 -1.74 2.10
N MET A 75 -12.02 -1.66 0.87
CA MET A 75 -12.81 -1.91 -0.34
C MET A 75 -13.10 -3.39 -0.60
N GLY A 76 -12.21 -4.30 -0.19
CA GLY A 76 -12.41 -5.75 -0.30
C GLY A 76 -12.89 -6.20 -1.69
N ASP A 77 -14.01 -6.91 -1.73
CA ASP A 77 -14.59 -7.50 -2.94
C ASP A 77 -15.00 -6.47 -4.00
N VAL A 78 -15.23 -5.21 -3.60
CA VAL A 78 -15.57 -4.10 -4.53
C VAL A 78 -14.44 -3.85 -5.53
N LEU A 79 -13.19 -4.21 -5.18
CA LEU A 79 -12.02 -4.05 -6.04
C LEU A 79 -11.85 -5.19 -7.06
N VAL A 80 -12.53 -6.34 -6.89
CA VAL A 80 -12.38 -7.52 -7.76
C VAL A 80 -12.67 -7.21 -9.24
N PRO A 81 -13.79 -6.52 -9.59
CA PRO A 81 -14.07 -6.18 -10.98
C PRO A 81 -13.02 -5.24 -11.61
N TRP A 82 -12.31 -4.45 -10.80
CA TRP A 82 -11.27 -3.54 -11.27
C TRP A 82 -9.98 -4.27 -11.66
N ARG A 83 -9.70 -5.44 -11.07
CA ARG A 83 -8.52 -6.26 -11.41
C ARG A 83 -8.66 -6.95 -12.77
N LEU A 84 -9.89 -7.10 -13.27
CA LEU A 84 -10.17 -7.75 -14.55
C LEU A 84 -10.27 -6.75 -15.72
N ARG A 85 -10.27 -5.45 -15.44
CA ARG A 85 -10.32 -4.41 -16.49
C ARG A 85 -8.93 -4.17 -17.07
N VAL A 86 -8.90 -3.84 -18.36
CA VAL A 86 -7.67 -3.45 -19.05
C VAL A 86 -7.23 -2.03 -18.63
N LEU A 87 -8.18 -1.10 -18.53
CA LEU A 87 -7.95 0.27 -18.08
C LEU A 87 -9.10 0.76 -17.18
N PRO A 88 -8.81 1.55 -16.14
CA PRO A 88 -7.49 1.84 -15.60
C PRO A 88 -6.88 0.61 -14.89
N ALA A 89 -5.56 0.45 -14.96
CA ALA A 89 -4.83 -0.53 -14.15
C ALA A 89 -4.74 -0.06 -12.70
N VAL A 90 -5.37 -0.79 -11.78
CA VAL A 90 -5.37 -0.46 -10.34
C VAL A 90 -4.26 -1.22 -9.62
N ILE A 91 -3.28 -0.50 -9.08
CA ILE A 91 -2.09 -1.06 -8.42
C ILE A 91 -2.09 -0.68 -6.94
N ILE A 92 -1.96 -1.67 -6.06
CA ILE A 92 -1.94 -1.43 -4.61
C ILE A 92 -0.53 -1.05 -4.16
N ILE A 93 -0.41 0.05 -3.41
CA ILE A 93 0.84 0.57 -2.83
C ILE A 93 0.75 0.65 -1.29
N PRO A 94 1.86 0.57 -0.55
CA PRO A 94 1.83 0.72 0.90
C PRO A 94 1.44 2.14 1.34
N SER A 95 0.76 2.25 2.48
CA SER A 95 0.49 3.53 3.16
C SER A 95 1.68 3.97 4.05
N SER A 96 1.87 5.26 4.25
CA SER A 96 2.81 5.80 5.25
C SER A 96 2.25 5.61 6.66
N GLY A 97 2.91 4.82 7.50
CA GLY A 97 2.61 4.78 8.94
C GLY A 97 1.90 3.53 9.48
N LYS A 98 1.62 2.51 8.66
CA LYS A 98 1.13 1.20 9.14
C LYS A 98 2.18 0.12 8.93
N THR A 99 2.25 -0.84 9.85
CA THR A 99 3.05 -2.05 9.66
C THR A 99 2.51 -2.81 8.43
N PRO A 100 3.38 -3.20 7.48
CA PRO A 100 2.95 -3.80 6.22
C PRO A 100 2.36 -5.19 6.50
N TYR A 101 1.05 -5.36 6.36
CA TYR A 101 0.38 -6.58 6.84
C TYR A 101 -0.09 -7.50 5.73
N LEU A 102 -0.62 -7.00 4.59
CA LEU A 102 -1.18 -7.89 3.56
C LEU A 102 -0.12 -8.58 2.68
N GLY A 103 1.12 -8.09 2.66
CA GLY A 103 2.14 -8.62 1.73
C GLY A 103 3.36 -9.27 2.37
N ARG A 104 3.73 -8.90 3.60
CA ARG A 104 5.03 -9.28 4.17
C ARG A 104 4.97 -10.47 5.12
N GLY A 105 3.90 -10.60 5.91
CA GLY A 105 3.76 -11.70 6.86
C GLY A 105 3.67 -13.05 6.16
N GLU A 106 2.70 -13.20 5.25
CA GLU A 106 2.48 -14.42 4.49
C GLU A 106 3.64 -14.73 3.53
N LEU A 107 4.18 -13.72 2.83
CA LEU A 107 5.34 -13.91 1.97
C LEU A 107 6.57 -14.34 2.75
N ARG A 108 6.85 -13.71 3.90
CA ARG A 108 7.94 -14.11 4.79
C ARG A 108 7.71 -15.50 5.33
N ALA A 109 6.49 -15.84 5.76
CA ALA A 109 6.16 -17.17 6.23
C ALA A 109 6.34 -18.23 5.12
N ALA A 110 5.90 -17.95 3.90
CA ALA A 110 6.03 -18.83 2.75
C ALA A 110 7.51 -19.03 2.36
N VAL A 111 8.30 -17.94 2.30
CA VAL A 111 9.73 -17.98 1.98
C VAL A 111 10.51 -18.67 3.09
N SER A 112 10.24 -18.37 4.36
CA SER A 112 10.87 -19.03 5.50
C SER A 112 10.51 -20.50 5.58
N LYS A 113 9.27 -20.88 5.24
CA LYS A 113 8.85 -22.29 5.17
C LYS A 113 9.52 -23.04 4.01
N ALA A 114 9.72 -22.39 2.87
CA ALA A 114 10.36 -23.00 1.70
C ALA A 114 11.89 -23.12 1.84
N THR A 115 12.53 -22.20 2.55
CA THR A 115 14.00 -22.12 2.65
C THR A 115 14.55 -22.54 4.02
N GLY A 116 13.70 -22.65 5.03
CA GLY A 116 14.07 -22.95 6.42
C GLY A 116 14.73 -21.80 7.17
N ILE A 117 14.90 -20.64 6.52
CA ILE A 117 15.56 -19.46 7.09
C ILE A 117 14.76 -18.20 6.78
N ASP A 118 14.81 -17.24 7.70
CA ASP A 118 14.15 -15.96 7.51
C ASP A 118 14.99 -15.01 6.65
N LEU A 119 14.81 -15.10 5.33
CA LEU A 119 15.51 -14.24 4.35
C LEU A 119 15.03 -12.78 4.37
N ILE A 120 13.78 -12.53 4.74
CA ILE A 120 13.12 -11.21 4.67
C ILE A 120 13.17 -10.51 6.04
N GLY A 121 13.91 -11.06 7.00
CA GLY A 121 14.15 -10.47 8.30
C GLY A 121 15.02 -9.23 8.18
N GLN A 122 14.44 -8.04 8.43
CA GLN A 122 15.23 -6.86 8.74
C GLN A 122 16.09 -7.19 9.97
N ARG A 123 17.42 -7.17 9.82
CA ARG A 123 18.34 -7.20 10.97
C ARG A 123 18.11 -5.94 11.81
N ARG A 124 17.18 -6.00 12.77
CA ARG A 124 17.33 -5.23 14.01
C ARG A 124 17.90 -6.20 15.04
N LYS A 125 19.21 -6.17 15.19
CA LYS A 125 19.84 -6.56 16.44
C LYS A 125 20.35 -5.30 17.12
N ILE A 126 20.15 -5.27 18.44
CA ILE A 126 20.75 -4.38 19.44
C ILE A 126 19.96 -3.08 19.68
N GLN A 127 18.88 -3.17 20.48
CA GLN A 127 18.67 -2.29 21.65
C GLN A 127 17.57 -2.90 22.56
N GLU A 128 17.79 -4.10 23.10
CA GLU A 128 16.87 -4.70 24.09
C GLU A 128 17.60 -5.57 25.14
N GLU A 129 18.93 -5.40 25.30
CA GLU A 129 19.75 -6.11 26.31
C GLU A 129 20.39 -5.17 27.36
N GLN A 130 19.84 -3.96 27.58
CA GLN A 130 20.25 -3.13 28.72
C GLN A 130 19.06 -2.67 29.54
N SER A 131 18.29 -3.64 30.02
CA SER A 131 17.58 -3.50 31.28
C SER A 131 17.50 -4.88 31.89
N VAL A 132 17.90 -4.99 33.17
CA VAL A 132 17.78 -6.18 34.07
C VAL A 132 18.98 -7.14 33.85
N ASP A 133 19.99 -7.26 34.71
CA ASP A 133 20.06 -7.33 36.18
C ASP A 133 21.45 -6.94 36.72
N THR A 134 21.53 -6.21 37.84
CA THR A 134 22.31 -6.58 39.04
C THR A 134 22.04 -5.55 40.16
N GLU A 135 21.24 -5.94 41.15
CA GLU A 135 21.33 -5.50 42.54
C GLU A 135 21.27 -6.77 43.41
N PRO A 136 21.69 -6.76 44.69
CA PRO A 136 22.54 -5.84 45.45
C PRO A 136 23.79 -6.56 46.02
N ASP A 137 24.72 -5.85 46.65
CA ASP A 137 25.32 -6.24 47.94
C ASP A 137 26.33 -5.18 48.43
N SER A 138 26.48 -5.17 49.74
CA SER A 138 26.73 -4.07 50.65
C SER A 138 28.20 -3.68 50.86
N GLU A 139 28.36 -2.51 51.52
CA GLU A 139 29.51 -2.08 52.35
C GLU A 139 30.84 -1.78 51.62
N SER A 140 31.61 -0.74 51.94
CA SER A 140 31.71 0.11 53.14
C SER A 140 32.60 1.33 52.82
N SER A 141 32.45 2.37 53.66
CA SER A 141 33.49 3.33 54.08
C SER A 141 34.37 4.01 53.00
N ASP A 142 34.17 5.31 52.81
CA ASP A 142 35.15 6.33 53.22
C ASP A 142 34.76 7.70 52.64
N GLU A 143 34.32 8.63 53.49
CA GLU A 143 34.45 10.06 53.22
C GLU A 143 34.66 10.82 54.55
N CYS A 144 35.61 11.75 54.50
CA CYS A 144 36.14 12.56 55.61
C CYS A 144 35.15 13.59 56.14
#